data_AF-A0A0R3Q9Q4-F1
#
_entry.id   AF-A0A0R3Q9Q4-F1
#
_cell.length_a   1.000
_cell.length_b   1.000
_cell.length_c   1.000
_cell.angle_alpha   90.00
_cell.angle_beta   90.00
_cell.angle_gamma   90.00
#
_symmetry.space_group_name_H-M   'P 1'
#
loop_
_entity.id
_entity.type
_entity.pdbx_description
1 polymer ?
#
loop_
_entity_poly.entity_id
_entity_poly.type
_entity_poly.pdbx_seq_one_letter_code
_entity_poly.pdbx_strand_id
1 'polypeptide(L)'
;MATRRRGVGVGAVQQKKDLQAKFQAKGSELASEQLNQFSQELAIFQTKLEEFAHKHRDEIRRNSHFRRHFQDMCASVGVDPLACKLTELLLRTNN
;
A
#
# COMPACT_ATOMS: atom_id res chain seq x y z
N MET A 1 33.16 -14.86 -56.80
CA MET A 1 33.21 -13.96 -55.64
C MET A 1 31.92 -14.10 -54.85
N ALA A 2 31.94 -14.81 -53.72
CA ALA A 2 30.75 -15.03 -52.90
C ALA A 2 30.63 -13.91 -51.85
N THR A 3 29.80 -12.90 -52.14
CA THR A 3 29.41 -11.89 -51.15
C THR A 3 28.63 -12.59 -50.05
N ARG A 4 29.27 -12.83 -48.89
CA ARG A 4 28.57 -13.17 -47.65
C ARG A 4 27.62 -12.01 -47.35
N ARG A 5 26.34 -12.17 -47.69
CA ARG A 5 25.25 -11.40 -47.10
C ARG A 5 25.30 -11.66 -45.60
N ARG A 6 26.04 -10.83 -44.87
CA ARG A 6 25.89 -10.70 -43.42
C ARG A 6 24.46 -10.22 -43.23
N GLY A 7 23.57 -11.17 -42.91
CA GLY A 7 22.17 -10.88 -42.64
C GLY A 7 22.09 -9.75 -41.62
N VAL A 8 21.13 -8.85 -41.84
CA VAL A 8 20.78 -7.78 -40.92
C VAL A 8 20.84 -8.32 -39.48
N GLY A 9 21.73 -7.73 -38.69
CA GLY A 9 22.53 -8.43 -37.67
C GLY A 9 21.74 -9.09 -36.54
N VAL A 10 21.97 -10.40 -36.36
CA VAL A 10 21.56 -11.19 -35.19
C VAL A 10 21.99 -10.50 -33.88
N GLY A 11 23.15 -9.84 -33.86
CA GLY A 11 23.61 -9.06 -32.71
C GLY A 11 22.73 -7.85 -32.35
N ALA A 12 22.14 -7.17 -33.34
CA ALA A 12 21.23 -6.04 -33.08
C ALA A 12 19.88 -6.52 -32.53
N VAL A 13 19.40 -7.69 -32.99
CA VAL A 13 18.20 -8.34 -32.45
C VAL A 13 18.44 -8.82 -31.01
N GLN A 14 19.60 -9.42 -30.74
CA GLN A 14 19.97 -9.85 -29.39
C GLN A 14 20.10 -8.66 -28.43
N GLN A 15 20.80 -7.59 -28.84
CA GLN A 15 20.90 -6.39 -28.02
C GLN A 15 19.55 -5.72 -27.75
N LYS A 16 18.63 -5.69 -28.74
CA LYS A 16 17.26 -5.20 -28.51
C LYS A 16 16.51 -6.05 -27.47
N LYS A 17 16.64 -7.39 -27.53
CA LYS A 17 16.03 -8.29 -26.54
C LYS A 17 16.63 -8.08 -25.15
N ASP A 18 17.95 -7.97 -25.06
CA ASP A 18 18.65 -7.76 -23.79
C ASP A 18 18.29 -6.40 -23.15
N LEU A 19 18.16 -5.35 -23.97
CA LEU A 19 17.66 -4.04 -23.53
C LEU A 19 16.22 -4.14 -23.02
N GLN A 20 15.32 -4.78 -23.78
CA GLN A 20 13.92 -4.95 -23.37
C GLN A 20 13.79 -5.73 -22.06
N ALA A 21 14.57 -6.80 -21.89
CA ALA A 21 14.61 -7.58 -20.66
C ALA A 21 15.10 -6.74 -19.47
N LYS A 22 16.13 -5.91 -19.65
CA LYS A 22 16.62 -4.98 -18.62
C LYS A 22 15.58 -3.94 -18.23
N PHE A 23 14.88 -3.35 -19.20
CA PHE A 23 13.81 -2.39 -18.94
C PHE A 23 12.64 -3.04 -18.19
N GLN A 24 12.25 -4.28 -18.55
CA GLN A 24 11.21 -5.02 -17.82
C GLN A 24 11.62 -5.31 -16.38
N ALA A 25 12.85 -5.81 -16.17
CA ALA A 25 13.38 -6.10 -14.84
C ALA A 25 13.42 -4.84 -13.96
N LYS A 26 13.93 -3.73 -14.50
CA LYS A 26 13.95 -2.44 -13.79
C LYS A 26 12.54 -1.88 -13.54
N GLY A 27 11.60 -2.08 -14.46
CA GLY A 27 10.20 -1.74 -14.26
C GLY A 27 9.56 -2.52 -13.12
N SER A 28 9.82 -3.83 -13.02
CA SER A 28 9.33 -4.64 -11.89
C SER A 28 9.98 -4.26 -10.56
N GLU A 29 11.27 -3.91 -10.57
CA GLU A 29 12.00 -3.46 -9.38
C GLU A 29 11.39 -2.15 -8.84
N LEU A 30 11.21 -1.14 -9.70
CA LEU A 30 10.58 0.13 -9.33
C LEU A 30 9.15 -0.05 -8.81
N ALA A 31 8.36 -0.91 -9.45
CA ALA A 31 7.01 -1.22 -8.98
C ALA A 31 7.04 -1.84 -7.58
N SER A 32 8.00 -2.75 -7.32
CA SER A 32 8.17 -3.37 -6.00
C SER A 32 8.62 -2.37 -4.93
N GLU A 33 9.51 -1.45 -5.27
CA GLU A 33 9.95 -0.38 -4.37
C GLU A 33 8.79 0.55 -3.99
N GLN A 34 7.98 0.96 -4.98
CA GLN A 34 6.82 1.81 -4.74
C GLN A 34 5.79 1.13 -3.83
N LEU A 35 5.55 -0.18 -4.02
CA LEU A 35 4.66 -0.95 -3.15
C LEU A 35 5.20 -1.09 -1.72
N ASN A 36 6.52 -1.27 -1.57
CA ASN A 36 7.16 -1.35 -0.26
C ASN A 36 7.07 -0.01 0.48
N GLN A 37 7.30 1.11 -0.21
CA GLN A 37 7.13 2.45 0.36
C GLN A 37 5.68 2.68 0.81
N PHE A 38 4.71 2.35 -0.06
CA PHE A 38 3.29 2.48 0.29
C PHE A 38 2.91 1.62 1.50
N SER A 39 3.43 0.40 1.59
CA SER A 39 3.19 -0.49 2.73
C SER A 39 3.76 0.07 4.04
N GLN A 40 4.92 0.73 3.99
CA GLN A 40 5.50 1.40 5.17
C GLN A 40 4.65 2.59 5.62
N GLU A 41 4.17 3.41 4.68
CA GLU A 41 3.30 4.54 5.00
C GLU A 41 1.98 4.07 5.63
N LEU A 42 1.39 2.98 5.13
CA LEU A 42 0.21 2.37 5.74
C LEU A 42 0.47 1.87 7.17
N ALA A 43 1.64 1.28 7.44
CA ALA A 43 2.00 0.84 8.79
C ALA A 43 2.17 2.02 9.77
N ILE A 44 2.77 3.12 9.30
CA ILE A 44 2.88 4.36 10.08
C ILE A 44 1.49 4.94 10.35
N PHE A 45 0.63 4.97 9.34
CA PHE A 45 -0.75 5.45 9.48
C PHE A 45 -1.54 4.64 10.50
N GLN A 46 -1.44 3.30 10.47
CA GLN A 46 -2.08 2.42 11.46
C GLN A 46 -1.60 2.73 12.88
N THR A 47 -0.28 2.81 13.09
CA THR A 47 0.29 3.17 14.40
C THR A 47 -0.22 4.52 14.91
N LYS A 48 -0.31 5.52 14.01
CA LYS A 48 -0.81 6.86 14.36
C LYS A 48 -2.30 6.85 14.69
N LEU A 49 -3.09 6.04 14.00
CA LEU A 49 -4.52 5.88 14.26
C LEU A 49 -4.75 5.19 15.60
N GLU A 50 -3.93 4.19 15.96
CA GLU A 50 -3.95 3.56 17.29
C GLU A 50 -3.59 4.56 18.39
N GLU A 51 -2.50 5.32 18.24
CA GLU A 51 -2.13 6.39 19.19
C GLU A 51 -3.27 7.40 19.39
N PHE A 52 -3.91 7.81 18.30
CA PHE A 52 -5.05 8.73 18.33
C PHE A 52 -6.24 8.13 19.08
N ALA A 53 -6.59 6.87 18.78
CA ALA A 53 -7.69 6.16 19.44
C ALA A 53 -7.44 5.98 20.94
N HIS A 54 -6.19 5.70 21.34
CA HIS A 54 -5.80 5.60 22.73
C HIS A 54 -5.91 6.95 23.45
N LYS A 55 -5.42 8.03 22.83
CA LYS A 55 -5.43 9.37 23.43
C LYS A 55 -6.85 9.94 23.58
N HIS A 56 -7.72 9.69 22.62
CA HIS A 56 -9.08 10.22 22.59
C HIS A 56 -10.15 9.19 23.00
N ARG A 57 -9.75 8.08 23.66
CA ARG A 57 -10.64 6.97 24.00
C ARG A 57 -11.93 7.41 24.71
N ASP A 58 -11.82 8.27 25.72
CA ASP A 58 -12.96 8.71 26.51
C ASP A 58 -13.88 9.67 25.74
N GLU A 59 -13.32 10.45 24.82
CA GLU A 59 -14.06 11.35 23.94
C GLU A 59 -14.84 10.57 22.87
N ILE A 60 -14.20 9.55 22.27
CA ILE A 60 -14.86 8.57 21.39
C ILE A 60 -15.98 7.84 22.13
N ARG A 61 -15.77 7.56 23.43
CA ARG A 61 -16.77 6.88 24.25
C ARG A 61 -17.97 7.77 24.53
N ARG A 62 -17.75 9.02 24.92
CA ARG A 62 -18.78 9.96 25.40
C ARG A 62 -19.54 10.67 24.29
N ASN A 63 -18.92 10.92 23.13
CA ASN A 63 -19.52 11.70 22.05
C ASN A 63 -19.83 10.82 20.82
N SER A 64 -21.12 10.66 20.52
CA SER A 64 -21.62 9.85 19.39
C SER A 64 -21.25 10.45 18.02
N HIS A 65 -21.24 11.78 17.88
CA HIS A 65 -20.86 12.45 16.64
C HIS A 65 -19.37 12.26 16.34
N PHE A 66 -18.51 12.44 17.34
CA PHE A 66 -17.07 12.23 17.19
C PHE A 66 -16.74 10.77 16.86
N ARG A 67 -17.44 9.82 17.50
CA ARG A 67 -17.34 8.40 17.18
C ARG A 67 -17.67 8.10 15.71
N ARG A 68 -18.73 8.71 15.18
CA ARG A 68 -19.12 8.53 13.77
C ARG A 68 -18.03 9.03 12.83
N HIS A 69 -17.51 10.23 13.07
CA HIS A 69 -16.41 10.79 12.26
C HIS A 69 -15.15 9.93 12.32
N PHE A 70 -14.80 9.40 13.49
CA PHE A 70 -13.68 8.49 13.64
C PHE A 70 -13.88 7.17 12.88
N GLN A 71 -15.10 6.62 12.89
CA GLN A 71 -15.44 5.42 12.12
C GLN A 71 -15.39 5.66 10.61
N ASP A 72 -15.93 6.79 10.14
CA ASP A 72 -15.89 7.17 8.72
C ASP A 72 -14.43 7.36 8.25
N MET A 73 -13.56 7.92 9.11
CA MET A 73 -12.12 8.04 8.85
C MET A 73 -11.43 6.67 8.76
N CYS A 74 -11.76 5.71 9.63
CA CYS A 74 -11.21 4.36 9.55
C CYS A 74 -11.66 3.65 8.26
N ALA A 75 -12.95 3.79 7.91
CA ALA A 75 -13.54 3.19 6.73
C ALA A 75 -12.94 3.73 5.42
N SER A 76 -12.59 5.01 5.34
CA SER A 76 -12.01 5.61 4.12
C SER A 76 -10.62 5.05 3.77
N VAL A 77 -9.87 4.56 4.78
CA VAL A 77 -8.56 3.94 4.60
C VAL A 77 -8.66 2.42 4.46
N GLY A 78 -9.86 1.85 4.59
CA GLY A 78 -10.07 0.41 4.56
C GLY A 78 -9.58 -0.31 5.81
N VAL A 79 -9.36 0.42 6.90
CA VAL A 79 -9.02 -0.14 8.21
C VAL A 79 -10.33 -0.33 8.96
N ASP A 80 -10.70 -1.57 9.30
CA ASP A 80 -11.93 -1.83 10.03
C ASP A 80 -11.83 -1.25 11.45
N PRO A 81 -12.64 -0.24 11.83
CA PRO A 81 -12.65 0.28 13.18
C PRO A 81 -13.02 -0.79 14.22
N LEU A 82 -13.65 -1.91 13.81
CA LEU A 82 -13.98 -3.05 14.65
C LEU A 82 -12.80 -4.01 14.87
N ALA A 83 -11.80 -4.02 13.99
CA ALA A 83 -10.61 -4.88 14.11
C ALA A 83 -9.52 -4.26 15.01
N CYS A 84 -9.56 -2.95 15.23
CA CYS A 84 -8.81 -2.34 16.32
C CYS A 84 -9.32 -2.93 17.65
N LYS A 85 -8.44 -3.62 18.38
CA LYS A 85 -8.69 -4.33 19.67
C LYS A 85 -9.38 -3.50 20.77
N LEU A 86 -9.76 -2.26 20.50
CA LEU A 86 -10.43 -1.31 21.38
C LEU A 86 -11.97 -1.48 21.43
N THR A 87 -12.58 -2.21 20.50
CA THR A 87 -14.05 -2.27 20.32
C THR A 87 -14.79 -3.33 21.14
N GLU A 88 -14.12 -4.37 21.66
CA GLU A 88 -14.76 -5.33 22.58
C GLU A 88 -15.29 -4.65 23.85
N LEU A 89 -14.74 -3.48 24.22
CA LEU A 89 -15.21 -2.67 25.33
C LEU A 89 -16.25 -1.59 24.93
N LEU A 90 -16.43 -1.31 23.64
CA LEU A 90 -17.30 -0.22 23.15
C LEU A 90 -18.61 -0.71 22.50
N LEU A 91 -18.72 -1.99 22.14
CA LEU A 91 -19.99 -2.60 21.70
C LEU A 91 -20.84 -3.14 22.86
N ARG A 92 -20.32 -3.20 24.09
CA ARG A 92 -21.11 -3.59 25.28
C ARG A 92 -21.96 -2.47 25.88
N THR A 93 -21.89 -1.23 25.36
CA THR A 93 -22.65 -0.09 25.88
C THR A 93 -23.79 0.35 24.95
N ASN A 94 -24.29 -0.54 24.09
CA ASN A 94 -25.59 -0.40 23.45
C ASN A 94 -26.44 -1.62 23.78
N ASN A 95 -26.83 -1.71 25.05
CA ASN A 95 -28.20 -1.99 25.49
C ASN A 95 -28.46 -1.09 26.70
#